data_AF-A0A3M1HVD8-F1
#
_entry.id   AF-A0A3M1HVD8-F1
#
_cell.length_a   1.000
_cell.length_b   1.000
_cell.length_c   1.000
_cell.angle_alpha   90.00
_cell.angle_beta   90.00
_cell.angle_gamma   90.00
#
_symmetry.space_group_name_H-M   'P 1'
#
loop_
_entity.id
_entity.type
_entity.pdbx_description
1 polymer ?
#
loop_
_entity_poly.entity_id
_entity_poly.type
_entity_poly.pdbx_seq_one_letter_code
_entity_poly.pdbx_strand_id
1 'polypeptide(L)' 'MSDQDLLRAYNYASFTRENVLPWLNFTAAPPLGETAPDFPLWRLDGTPTCLKSVWSRHAYTIIEFGSVT' A
#
# COMPACT_ATOMS: atom_id res chain seq x y z
N MET A 1 -19.38 -7.61 -10.55
CA MET A 1 -19.22 -8.19 -9.21
C MET A 1 -19.94 -7.29 -8.23
N SER A 2 -20.63 -7.86 -7.25
CA SER A 2 -21.14 -7.08 -6.12
C SER A 2 -20.01 -6.71 -5.16
N ASP A 3 -20.24 -5.73 -4.29
CA ASP A 3 -19.28 -5.34 -3.26
C ASP A 3 -18.96 -6.51 -2.30
N GLN A 4 -19.94 -7.39 -2.04
CA GLN A 4 -19.70 -8.60 -1.25
C GLN A 4 -18.76 -9.59 -1.95
N ASP A 5 -18.82 -9.69 -3.27
CA ASP A 5 -17.91 -10.55 -4.03
C ASP A 5 -16.48 -10.02 -3.97
N LEU A 6 -16.31 -8.69 -4.03
CA LEU A 6 -15.00 -8.03 -3.90
C LEU A 6 -14.40 -8.23 -2.51
N LEU A 7 -15.20 -8.06 -1.46
CA LEU A 7 -14.75 -8.29 -0.07
C LEU A 7 -14.32 -9.74 0.15
N ARG A 8 -15.06 -10.71 -0.39
CA ARG A 8 -14.67 -12.13 -0.30
C ARG A 8 -13.38 -12.42 -1.04
N ALA A 9 -13.19 -11.83 -2.21
CA ALA A 9 -11.98 -12.02 -3.01
C ALA A 9 -10.74 -11.36 -2.39
N TYR A 10 -10.89 -10.23 -1.67
CA TYR A 10 -9.78 -9.53 -1.00
C TYR A 10 -9.33 -10.26 0.28
N ASN A 11 -10.27 -10.90 1.00
CA ASN A 11 -10.00 -11.67 2.21
C ASN A 11 -9.59 -13.12 1.92
N TYR A 12 -8.61 -13.32 1.03
CA TYR A 12 -8.12 -14.65 0.66
C TYR A 12 -7.31 -15.32 1.78
N ALA A 13 -7.40 -16.65 1.89
CA ALA A 13 -6.74 -17.41 2.96
C ALA A 13 -5.24 -17.64 2.76
N SER A 14 -4.72 -17.47 1.54
CA SER A 14 -3.30 -17.71 1.23
C SER A 14 -2.78 -16.77 0.14
N PHE A 15 -1.52 -16.37 0.27
CA PHE A 15 -0.85 -15.47 -0.67
C PHE A 15 -0.40 -16.25 -1.92
N THR A 16 -1.33 -16.52 -2.83
CA THR A 16 -1.05 -17.11 -4.15
C THR A 16 -1.11 -16.04 -5.23
N ARG A 17 -0.44 -16.30 -6.36
CA ARG A 17 -0.42 -15.40 -7.52
C ARG A 17 -1.84 -15.02 -7.96
N GLU A 18 -2.74 -15.99 -8.00
CA GLU A 18 -4.12 -15.86 -8.44
C GLU A 18 -4.93 -14.94 -7.51
N ASN A 19 -4.65 -15.00 -6.21
CA ASN A 19 -5.33 -14.19 -5.21
C ASN A 19 -4.85 -12.73 -5.21
N VAL A 20 -3.57 -12.49 -5.51
CA VAL A 20 -2.94 -11.17 -5.36
C VAL A 20 -2.96 -10.34 -6.65
N LEU A 21 -2.73 -10.97 -7.81
CA LEU A 21 -2.61 -10.26 -9.07
C LEU A 21 -3.81 -9.37 -9.43
N PRO A 22 -5.08 -9.74 -9.15
CA PRO A 22 -6.22 -8.89 -9.45
C PRO A 22 -6.19 -7.53 -8.74
N TRP A 23 -5.49 -7.43 -7.61
CA TRP A 23 -5.39 -6.22 -6.80
C TRP A 23 -4.18 -5.35 -7.16
N LEU A 24 -3.25 -5.86 -7.97
CA LEU A 24 -2.03 -5.15 -8.33
C LEU A 24 -2.22 -4.34 -9.61
N ASN A 25 -2.07 -3.02 -9.51
CA ASN A 25 -2.10 -2.13 -10.67
C ASN A 25 -0.68 -1.84 -11.16
N PHE A 26 -0.11 -2.77 -11.93
CA PHE A 26 1.25 -2.63 -12.46
C PHE A 26 1.41 -1.44 -13.42
N THR A 27 0.35 -1.07 -14.15
CA THR A 27 0.38 0.06 -15.09
C THR A 27 0.51 1.40 -14.36
N ALA A 28 -0.11 1.54 -13.19
CA ALA A 28 -0.02 2.76 -12.37
C ALA A 28 1.10 2.69 -11.32
N ALA A 29 1.82 1.58 -11.22
CA ALA A 29 2.92 1.45 -10.27
C ALA A 29 4.04 2.42 -10.66
N PRO A 30 4.64 3.15 -9.69
CA PRO A 30 5.75 4.03 -9.98
C PRO A 30 6.96 3.20 -10.47
N PRO A 31 7.69 3.68 -11.48
CA PRO A 31 8.89 3.02 -11.97
C PRO A 31 9.99 2.93 -10.90
N LEU A 32 10.80 1.88 -10.99
CA LEU A 32 11.96 1.70 -10.12
C LEU A 32 13.05 2.72 -10.45
N GLY A 33 13.78 3.17 -9.42
CA GLY A 33 14.86 4.15 -9.56
C GLY A 33 14.40 5.61 -9.64
N GLU A 34 13.10 5.84 -9.77
CA GLU A 34 12.51 7.17 -9.68
C GLU A 34 12.15 7.53 -8.24
N THR A 35 11.98 8.84 -8.00
CA THR A 35 11.52 9.32 -6.69
C THR A 35 10.07 8.88 -6.46
N ALA A 36 9.81 8.19 -5.34
CA ALA A 36 8.46 7.78 -4.98
C ALA A 36 7.50 8.99 -4.82
N PRO A 37 6.22 8.86 -5.20
CA PRO A 37 5.24 9.92 -5.01
C PRO A 37 5.02 10.17 -3.52
N ASP A 38 4.80 11.44 -3.16
CA ASP A 38 4.39 11.78 -1.80
C ASP A 38 2.88 11.52 -1.62
N PHE A 39 2.47 11.09 -0.43
CA PHE A 39 1.07 10.84 -0.10
C PHE A 39 0.79 11.08 1.39
N PRO A 40 -0.46 11.44 1.75
CA PRO A 40 -0.84 11.68 3.12
C PRO A 40 -0.82 10.40 3.94
N LEU A 41 -0.35 10.53 5.18
CA LEU A 41 -0.25 9.48 6.18
C LEU A 41 -0.77 10.00 7.51
N TRP A 42 -1.10 9.09 8.41
CA TRP A 42 -1.47 9.39 9.78
C TRP A 42 -0.56 8.63 10.72
N ARG A 43 -0.05 9.31 11.75
CA ARG A 43 0.59 8.63 12.88
C ARG A 43 -0.46 7.93 13.73
N LEU A 44 0.00 7.00 14.57
CA LEU A 44 -0.87 6.25 15.49
C LEU A 44 -1.59 7.15 16.51
N ASP A 45 -1.03 8.33 16.80
CA ASP A 45 -1.64 9.34 17.66
C ASP A 45 -2.69 10.22 16.94
N GLY A 46 -2.99 9.93 15.67
CA GLY A 46 -3.92 10.70 14.87
C GLY A 46 -3.36 12.02 14.33
N THR A 47 -2.05 12.26 14.42
CA THR A 47 -1.45 13.44 13.78
C THR A 47 -1.21 13.19 12.27
N PRO A 48 -1.57 14.16 11.39
CA PRO A 48 -1.30 14.03 9.97
C PRO A 48 0.20 14.17 9.67
N THR A 49 0.66 13.47 8.64
CA THR A 49 2.04 13.51 8.13
C THR A 49 2.02 13.15 6.64
N CYS A 50 3.17 13.11 5.98
CA CYS A 50 3.29 12.56 4.62
C CYS A 50 4.53 11.68 4.47
N LEU A 51 4.59 10.85 3.43
CA LEU A 51 5.76 10.00 3.18
C LEU A 51 7.04 10.85 3.13
N LYS A 52 6.99 12.01 2.48
CA LYS A 52 8.16 12.89 2.33
C LYS A 52 8.72 13.41 3.64
N SER A 53 7.85 13.66 4.61
CA SER A 53 8.26 14.06 5.97
C SER A 53 8.95 12.93 6.75
N VAL A 54 8.65 11.67 6.41
CA VAL A 54 9.24 10.48 7.05
C VAL A 54 10.59 10.19 6.41
N TRP A 55 10.63 9.90 5.10
CA TRP A 55 11.85 9.38 4.46
C TRP A 55 13.01 10.39 4.41
N SER A 56 12.75 11.70 4.53
CA SER A 56 13.77 12.75 4.48
C SER A 56 14.64 12.77 5.74
N ARG A 57 14.19 12.07 6.78
CA ARG A 57 14.87 11.94 8.07
C ARG A 57 15.70 10.66 8.17
N HIS A 58 15.68 9.82 7.14
CA HIS A 58 16.30 8.50 7.17
C HIS A 58 17.12 8.28 5.90
N ALA A 59 18.28 7.63 6.03
CA ALA A 59 19.09 7.26 4.85
C ALA A 59 18.38 6.21 3.98
N TYR A 60 17.53 5.39 4.59
CA TYR A 60 16.77 4.34 3.92
C TYR A 60 15.41 4.15 4.62
N THR A 61 14.35 3.96 3.84
CA THR A 61 12.98 3.77 4.33
C THR A 61 12.35 2.56 3.64
N ILE A 62 11.86 1.61 4.43
CA ILE A 62 11.06 0.47 3.95
C ILE A 62 9.60 0.77 4.28
N ILE A 63 8.70 0.58 3.32
CA ILE A 63 7.26 0.77 3.49
C ILE A 63 6.57 -0.58 3.36
N GLU A 64 5.77 -0.92 4.36
CA GLU A 64 4.90 -2.09 4.36
C GLU A 64 3.44 -1.62 4.41
N PHE A 65 2.61 -2.14 3.50
CA PHE A 65 1.18 -1.91 3.50
C PHE A 65 0.48 -3.14 4.04
N GLY A 66 -0.40 -2.95 5.02
CA GLY A 66 -1.23 -3.99 5.59
C GLY A 66 -2.57 -3.42 6.07
N SER A 67 -3.56 -4.30 6.18
CA SER A 67 -4.80 -3.99 6.88
C SER A 67 -4.78 -4.60 8.27
N VAL A 68 -5.39 -3.90 9.23
CA VAL A 68 -5.79 -4.53 10.49
C VAL A 68 -7.09 -5.28 10.20
N THR A 69 -7.09 -6.60 10.35
CA THR A 69 -8.30 -7.44 10.29
C THR A 69 -8.94 -7.54 11.65
#